data_AF-A0A7S2GUG2-F1
#
_entry.id   AF-A0A7S2GUG2-F1
#
_cell.length_a   1.000
_cell.length_b   1.000
_cell.length_c   1.000
_cell.angle_alpha   90.00
_cell.angle_beta   90.00
_cell.angle_gamma   90.00
#
_symmetry.space_group_name_H-M   'P 1'
#
loop_
_entity.id
_entity.type
_entity.pdbx_description
1 polymer ?
#
loop_
_entity_poly.entity_id
_entity_poly.type
_entity_poly.pdbx_seq_one_letter_code
_entity_poly.pdbx_strand_id
1 'polypeptide(L)'
;AIGAVAGDEECYDTFKELFDPIVQSRHGKTATGPHPHDLTPAKVTETPIDPSGKYAISVRIRGHRSLSGLRLPAACDRAERIEVERALSKALLGVQDEDLKGAYYPLRDSCSYPQKPNGMTEAEEEELQARSILFLEPDSSVMLCS
;
A
#
# COMPACT_ATOMS: atom_id res chain seq x y z
N ALA A 1 -6.46 8.41 15.42
CA ALA A 1 -5.16 7.77 15.08
C ALA A 1 -4.60 7.12 16.34
N ILE A 2 -3.78 6.08 16.21
CA ILE A 2 -3.12 5.42 17.36
C ILE A 2 -2.12 6.36 18.04
N GLY A 3 -1.60 7.35 17.29
CA GLY A 3 -0.64 8.34 17.80
C GLY A 3 0.82 7.91 17.71
N ALA A 4 1.12 6.76 17.10
CA ALA A 4 2.48 6.29 16.84
C ALA A 4 2.58 5.76 15.41
N VAL A 5 3.71 6.04 14.76
CA VAL A 5 4.07 5.56 13.41
C VAL A 5 5.52 5.09 13.46
N ALA A 6 5.79 3.91 12.92
CA ALA A 6 7.15 3.38 12.82
C ALA A 6 7.87 4.01 11.62
N GLY A 7 9.12 4.43 11.81
CA GLY A 7 9.97 4.99 10.75
C GLY A 7 10.66 3.91 9.91
N ASP A 8 10.94 2.76 10.50
CA ASP A 8 11.62 1.62 9.87
C ASP A 8 11.19 0.30 10.55
N GLU A 9 11.82 -0.81 10.15
CA GLU A 9 11.57 -2.14 10.70
C GLU A 9 12.05 -2.22 12.16
N GLU A 10 13.21 -1.65 12.44
CA GLU A 10 13.91 -1.67 13.73
C GLU A 10 13.16 -0.91 14.83
N CYS A 11 12.28 0.03 14.48
CA CYS A 11 11.40 0.74 15.43
C CYS A 11 10.58 -0.22 16.31
N TYR A 12 10.13 -1.35 15.76
CA TYR A 12 9.31 -2.31 16.51
C TYR A 12 10.10 -3.06 17.60
N ASP A 13 11.41 -3.23 17.40
CA ASP A 13 12.30 -3.86 18.38
C ASP A 13 12.89 -2.82 19.35
N THR A 14 13.35 -1.68 18.81
CA THR A 14 14.01 -0.62 19.59
C THR A 14 13.04 0.06 20.56
N PHE A 15 11.82 0.36 20.09
CA PHE A 15 10.78 1.00 20.88
C PHE A 15 9.67 0.03 21.28
N LYS A 16 10.03 -1.24 21.52
CA LYS A 16 9.10 -2.31 21.85
C LYS A 16 8.23 -2.00 23.07
N GLU A 17 8.80 -1.32 24.07
CA GLU A 17 8.04 -0.87 25.26
C GLU A 17 6.89 0.09 24.93
N LEU A 18 6.99 0.82 23.82
CA LEU A 18 5.93 1.69 23.30
C LEU A 18 5.00 0.93 22.33
N PHE A 19 5.56 0.19 21.38
CA PHE A 19 4.78 -0.45 20.32
C PHE A 19 4.01 -1.69 20.78
N ASP A 20 4.54 -2.50 21.69
CA ASP A 20 3.87 -3.72 22.15
C ASP A 20 2.53 -3.45 22.84
N PRO A 21 2.43 -2.52 23.82
CA PRO A 21 1.15 -2.21 24.45
C PRO A 21 0.12 -1.67 23.45
N ILE A 22 0.59 -0.88 22.48
CA ILE A 22 -0.24 -0.33 21.40
C ILE A 22 -0.78 -1.46 20.51
N VAL A 23 0.08 -2.36 20.06
CA VAL A 23 -0.28 -3.50 19.21
C VAL A 23 -1.24 -4.43 19.96
N GLN A 24 -0.96 -4.71 21.23
CA GLN A 24 -1.82 -5.53 22.07
C GLN A 24 -3.20 -4.90 22.27
N SER A 25 -3.26 -3.61 22.58
CA SER A 25 -4.53 -2.88 22.76
C SER A 25 -5.35 -2.84 21.47
N ARG A 26 -4.72 -2.73 20.30
CA ARG A 26 -5.43 -2.62 19.01
C ARG A 26 -5.83 -3.97 18.44
N HIS A 27 -4.98 -4.98 18.56
CA HIS A 27 -5.13 -6.26 17.87
C HIS A 27 -5.53 -7.41 18.80
N GLY A 28 -5.55 -7.20 20.13
CA GLY A 28 -5.86 -8.23 21.12
C GLY A 28 -4.87 -9.40 21.13
N LYS A 29 -3.70 -9.22 20.49
CA LYS A 29 -2.64 -10.21 20.37
C LYS A 29 -1.43 -9.73 21.13
N THR A 30 -0.89 -10.58 21.99
CA THR A 30 0.44 -10.35 22.57
C THR A 30 1.49 -10.48 21.47
N ALA A 31 2.56 -9.69 21.53
CA ALA A 31 3.71 -9.75 20.63
C ALA A 31 4.57 -11.03 20.85
N THR A 32 3.90 -12.15 21.13
CA THR A 32 4.52 -13.43 21.44
C THR A 32 4.31 -14.37 20.25
N GLY A 33 5.37 -14.55 19.47
CA GLY A 33 5.42 -15.50 18.36
C GLY A 33 5.09 -14.89 16.98
N PRO A 34 5.47 -15.59 15.90
CA PRO A 34 5.22 -15.12 14.54
C PRO A 34 3.72 -15.10 14.23
N HIS A 35 3.28 -14.07 13.53
CA HIS A 35 1.92 -14.03 12.99
C HIS A 35 1.77 -15.10 11.89
N PRO A 36 0.75 -15.96 11.94
CA PRO A 36 0.53 -16.95 10.88
C PRO A 36 0.24 -16.24 9.57
N HIS A 37 0.97 -16.60 8.52
CA HIS A 37 0.83 -16.00 7.19
C HIS A 37 0.60 -17.09 6.14
N ASP A 38 -0.52 -17.00 5.44
CA ASP A 38 -0.93 -17.95 4.41
C ASP A 38 -1.55 -17.20 3.23
N LEU A 39 -0.87 -17.26 2.08
CA LEU A 39 -1.33 -16.64 0.83
C LEU A 39 -1.78 -17.67 -0.20
N THR A 40 -2.11 -18.89 0.23
CA THR A 40 -2.51 -19.98 -0.67
C THR A 40 -3.92 -19.74 -1.21
N PRO A 41 -4.12 -19.45 -2.50
CA PRO A 41 -5.46 -19.15 -3.03
C PRO A 41 -6.40 -20.35 -2.98
N ALA A 42 -5.87 -21.57 -3.11
CA ALA A 42 -6.64 -22.82 -3.10
C ALA A 42 -7.36 -23.12 -1.77
N LYS A 43 -7.01 -22.41 -0.68
CA LYS A 43 -7.70 -22.53 0.61
C LYS A 43 -8.93 -21.63 0.71
N VAL A 44 -9.11 -20.73 -0.24
CA VAL A 44 -10.27 -19.83 -0.31
C VAL A 44 -11.46 -20.60 -0.89
N THR A 45 -12.62 -20.44 -0.27
CA THR A 45 -13.87 -21.03 -0.73
C THR A 45 -14.28 -20.43 -2.09
N GLU A 46 -14.66 -21.28 -3.04
CA GLU A 46 -15.25 -20.88 -4.32
C GLU A 46 -16.74 -20.54 -4.22
N THR A 47 -17.36 -20.73 -3.04
CA THR A 47 -18.76 -20.39 -2.80
C THR A 47 -19.02 -18.91 -3.10
N PRO A 48 -19.95 -18.58 -4.02
CA PRO A 48 -20.29 -17.19 -4.31
C PRO A 48 -20.85 -16.50 -3.06
N ILE A 49 -20.36 -15.29 -2.79
CA ILE A 49 -20.81 -14.46 -1.66
C ILE A 49 -22.32 -14.15 -1.78
N ASP A 50 -22.79 -13.93 -3.01
CA ASP A 50 -24.21 -13.76 -3.32
C ASP A 50 -24.51 -14.42 -4.68
N PRO A 51 -25.02 -15.67 -4.68
CA PRO A 51 -25.40 -16.36 -5.90
C PRO A 51 -26.50 -15.65 -6.70
N SER A 52 -27.29 -14.78 -6.05
CA SER A 52 -28.38 -14.05 -6.70
C SER A 52 -27.91 -12.77 -7.42
N GLY A 53 -26.72 -12.26 -7.07
CA GLY A 53 -26.16 -11.02 -7.59
C GLY A 53 -26.96 -9.76 -7.26
N LYS A 54 -27.86 -9.81 -6.26
CA LYS A 54 -28.79 -8.71 -5.92
C LYS A 54 -28.27 -7.80 -4.81
N TYR A 55 -27.36 -8.29 -3.97
CA TYR A 55 -26.96 -7.64 -2.72
C TYR A 55 -25.48 -7.22 -2.72
N ALA A 56 -24.59 -8.05 -3.25
CA ALA A 56 -23.17 -7.75 -3.30
C ALA A 56 -22.83 -6.85 -4.51
N ILE A 57 -22.57 -5.57 -4.27
CA ILE A 57 -22.23 -4.59 -5.33
C ILE A 57 -20.80 -4.79 -5.84
N SER A 58 -19.83 -4.97 -4.93
CA SER A 58 -18.43 -5.26 -5.28
C SER A 58 -17.71 -5.93 -4.12
N VAL A 59 -16.65 -6.68 -4.45
CA VAL A 59 -15.73 -7.29 -3.48
C VAL A 59 -14.36 -6.68 -3.70
N ARG A 60 -13.73 -6.23 -2.62
CA ARG A 60 -12.40 -5.62 -2.68
C ARG A 60 -11.53 -6.16 -1.56
N ILE A 61 -10.35 -6.65 -1.93
CA ILE A 61 -9.30 -7.05 -1.00
C ILE A 61 -8.16 -6.04 -1.15
N ARG A 62 -7.71 -5.47 -0.04
CA ARG A 62 -6.59 -4.52 0.00
C ARG A 62 -5.50 -5.08 0.93
N GLY A 63 -4.29 -5.21 0.40
CA GLY A 63 -3.10 -5.53 1.17
C GLY A 63 -2.13 -4.36 1.17
N HIS A 64 -1.41 -4.18 2.28
CA HIS A 64 -0.32 -3.22 2.40
C HIS A 64 1.00 -3.98 2.57
N ARG A 65 2.06 -3.52 1.91
CA ARG A 65 3.40 -4.11 1.95
C ARG A 65 4.43 -2.97 1.95
N SER A 66 5.55 -3.23 2.61
CA SER A 66 6.76 -2.38 2.57
C SER A 66 7.91 -3.21 2.01
N LEU A 67 8.91 -2.55 1.42
CA LEU A 67 10.12 -3.22 0.92
C LEU A 67 11.15 -3.26 2.04
N SER A 68 11.69 -4.45 2.34
CA SER A 68 12.74 -4.61 3.35
C SER A 68 14.03 -3.89 2.91
N GLY A 69 14.74 -3.32 3.89
CA GLY A 69 15.96 -2.52 3.67
C GLY A 69 15.71 -1.06 3.26
N LEU A 70 14.45 -0.62 3.18
CA LEU A 70 14.07 0.78 2.96
C LEU A 70 13.20 1.26 4.11
N ARG A 71 13.39 2.51 4.52
CA ARG A 71 12.57 3.13 5.57
C ARG A 71 11.10 3.19 5.19
N LEU A 72 10.23 3.14 6.20
CA LEU A 72 8.79 3.28 6.05
C LEU A 72 8.43 4.73 5.63
N PRO A 73 7.21 4.96 5.10
CA PRO A 73 6.82 6.26 4.53
C PRO A 73 6.99 7.48 5.44
N ALA A 74 6.98 7.27 6.77
CA ALA A 74 7.16 8.31 7.79
C ALA A 74 8.60 8.85 7.89
N ALA A 75 9.60 8.02 7.56
CA ALA A 75 11.01 8.39 7.71
C ALA A 75 11.82 8.26 6.41
N CYS A 76 11.21 7.77 5.32
CA CYS A 76 11.90 7.61 4.06
C CYS A 76 12.27 8.95 3.43
N ASP A 77 13.48 9.02 2.87
CA ASP A 77 13.92 10.19 2.13
C ASP A 77 13.48 10.13 0.66
N ARG A 78 13.78 11.21 -0.07
CA ARG A 78 13.44 11.31 -1.49
C ARG A 78 14.13 10.24 -2.34
N ALA A 79 15.38 9.87 -2.03
CA ALA A 79 16.13 8.91 -2.82
C ALA A 79 15.58 7.49 -2.63
N GLU A 80 15.26 7.11 -1.39
CA GLU A 80 14.61 5.85 -1.08
C GLU A 80 13.22 5.77 -1.71
N ARG A 81 12.44 6.85 -1.67
CA ARG A 81 11.11 6.88 -2.29
C ARG A 81 11.18 6.67 -3.81
N ILE A 82 12.18 7.24 -4.47
CA ILE A 82 12.46 7.01 -5.91
C ILE A 82 12.87 5.56 -6.15
N GLU A 83 13.68 4.98 -5.26
CA GLU A 83 14.08 3.58 -5.36
C GLU A 83 12.90 2.62 -5.20
N VAL A 84 11.99 2.89 -4.26
CA VAL A 84 10.71 2.17 -4.11
C VAL A 84 9.90 2.25 -5.41
N GLU A 85 9.72 3.45 -5.96
CA GLU A 85 8.98 3.67 -7.20
C GLU A 85 9.60 2.89 -8.37
N ARG A 86 10.93 2.96 -8.51
CA ARG A 86 11.68 2.25 -9.55
C ARG A 86 11.51 0.72 -9.43
N ALA A 87 11.62 0.18 -8.22
CA ALA A 87 11.49 -1.26 -7.98
C ALA A 87 10.07 -1.76 -8.28
N LEU A 88 9.05 -1.03 -7.79
CA LEU A 88 7.64 -1.42 -7.97
C LEU A 88 7.17 -1.24 -9.41
N SER A 89 7.45 -0.10 -10.05
CA SER A 89 7.08 0.13 -11.45
C SER A 89 7.71 -0.92 -12.37
N LYS A 90 9.00 -1.24 -12.18
CA LYS A 90 9.67 -2.30 -12.94
C LYS A 90 9.02 -3.68 -12.74
N ALA A 91 8.68 -4.03 -11.50
CA ALA A 91 8.06 -5.32 -11.20
C ALA A 91 6.64 -5.42 -11.80
N LEU A 92 5.82 -4.37 -11.63
CA LEU A 92 4.44 -4.33 -12.12
C LEU A 92 4.36 -4.32 -13.64
N LEU A 93 5.23 -3.55 -14.31
CA LEU A 93 5.30 -3.53 -15.79
C LEU A 93 5.93 -4.80 -16.37
N GLY A 94 6.63 -5.59 -15.56
CA GLY A 94 7.25 -6.85 -15.95
C GLY A 94 6.30 -8.05 -15.90
N VAL A 95 5.07 -7.88 -15.40
CA VAL A 95 4.08 -8.97 -15.29
C VAL A 95 3.67 -9.45 -16.68
N GLN A 96 3.81 -10.77 -16.91
CA GLN A 96 3.53 -11.40 -18.21
C GLN A 96 2.08 -11.85 -18.37
N ASP A 97 1.37 -12.02 -17.25
CA ASP A 97 -0.04 -12.43 -17.23
C ASP A 97 -0.91 -11.34 -17.87
N GLU A 98 -1.64 -11.69 -18.93
CA GLU A 98 -2.47 -10.76 -19.71
C GLU A 98 -3.55 -10.10 -18.87
N ASP A 99 -4.12 -10.80 -17.87
CA ASP A 99 -5.19 -10.27 -17.02
C ASP A 99 -4.67 -9.24 -16.01
N LEU A 100 -3.37 -9.27 -15.72
CA LEU A 100 -2.70 -8.40 -14.76
C LEU A 100 -1.86 -7.30 -15.43
N LYS A 101 -1.74 -7.32 -16.75
CA LYS A 101 -1.03 -6.28 -17.50
C LYS A 101 -1.74 -4.94 -17.33
N GLY A 102 -0.92 -3.90 -17.17
CA GLY A 102 -1.41 -2.55 -16.99
C GLY A 102 -0.34 -1.52 -17.29
N ALA A 103 -0.67 -0.26 -16.99
CA ALA A 103 0.22 0.87 -17.15
C ALA A 103 0.50 1.51 -15.79
N TYR A 104 1.69 2.12 -15.68
CA TYR A 104 2.10 2.87 -14.52
C TYR A 104 1.86 4.36 -14.75
N TYR A 105 1.14 5.00 -13.82
CA TYR A 105 0.79 6.42 -13.87
C TYR A 105 1.44 7.14 -12.67
N PRO A 106 2.61 7.79 -12.87
CA PRO A 106 3.18 8.66 -11.83
C PRO A 106 2.23 9.83 -11.55
N LEU A 107 2.23 10.32 -10.31
CA LEU A 107 1.43 11.49 -9.91
C LEU A 107 1.77 12.71 -10.77
N ARG A 108 0.79 13.61 -10.94
CA ARG A 108 0.96 14.86 -11.68
C ARG A 108 2.14 15.64 -11.10
N ASP A 109 2.91 16.27 -11.98
CA ASP A 109 4.13 17.01 -11.65
C ASP A 109 5.26 16.18 -11.03
N SER A 110 5.14 14.85 -11.02
CA SER A 110 6.22 13.97 -10.58
C SER A 110 7.37 13.99 -11.60
N CYS A 111 8.57 14.25 -11.09
CA CYS A 111 9.83 14.19 -11.85
C CYS A 111 10.67 12.95 -11.50
N SER A 112 10.13 12.00 -10.72
CA SER A 112 10.87 10.82 -10.27
C SER A 112 10.87 9.67 -11.28
N TYR A 113 9.94 9.66 -12.24
CA TYR A 113 9.82 8.61 -13.25
C TYR A 113 10.32 9.05 -14.63
N PRO A 114 11.49 8.56 -15.11
CA PRO A 114 12.11 9.07 -16.34
C PRO A 114 11.30 8.83 -17.63
N GLN A 115 10.46 7.79 -17.68
CA GLN A 115 9.72 7.45 -18.90
C GLN A 115 8.49 8.34 -19.13
N LYS A 116 8.02 9.03 -18.09
CA LYS A 116 6.90 9.97 -18.16
C LYS A 116 7.25 11.25 -17.38
N PRO A 117 8.05 12.15 -17.98
CA PRO A 117 8.44 13.38 -17.32
C PRO A 117 7.21 14.26 -17.07
N ASN A 118 7.12 14.85 -15.87
CA ASN A 118 5.99 15.64 -15.36
C ASN A 118 4.73 14.83 -15.00
N GLY A 119 4.83 13.51 -14.87
CA GLY A 119 3.75 12.73 -14.30
C GLY A 119 2.59 12.44 -15.26
N MET A 120 1.43 12.09 -14.70
CA MET A 120 0.17 11.96 -15.43
C MET A 120 -0.39 13.32 -15.87
N THR A 121 -1.13 13.30 -16.98
CA THR A 121 -1.88 14.45 -17.49
C THR A 121 -3.16 14.68 -16.66
N GLU A 122 -3.72 15.89 -16.75
CA GLU A 122 -4.99 16.24 -16.09
C GLU A 122 -6.15 15.34 -16.53
N ALA A 123 -6.23 15.00 -17.82
CA ALA A 123 -7.27 14.09 -18.32
C ALA A 123 -7.14 12.67 -17.74
N GLU A 124 -5.90 12.15 -17.62
CA GLU A 124 -5.66 10.84 -16.98
C GLU A 124 -5.96 10.89 -15.48
N GLU A 125 -5.63 12.00 -14.82
CA GLU A 125 -5.96 12.24 -13.42
C GLU A 125 -7.47 12.20 -13.19
N GLU A 126 -8.26 12.94 -13.99
CA GLU A 126 -9.71 12.94 -13.94
C GLU A 126 -10.31 11.55 -14.21
N GLU A 127 -9.76 10.80 -15.17
CA GLU A 127 -10.20 9.43 -15.45
C GLU A 127 -9.96 8.50 -14.24
N LEU A 128 -8.76 8.57 -13.64
CA LEU A 128 -8.40 7.74 -12.48
C LEU A 128 -9.21 8.12 -11.23
N GLN A 129 -9.58 9.39 -11.08
CA GLN A 129 -10.50 9.85 -10.04
C GLN A 129 -11.92 9.32 -10.28
N ALA A 130 -12.44 9.43 -11.51
CA ALA A 130 -13.76 8.91 -11.87
C ALA A 130 -13.88 7.40 -11.64
N ARG A 131 -12.79 6.66 -11.84
CA ARG A 131 -12.70 5.22 -11.58
C ARG A 131 -12.49 4.87 -10.09
N SER A 132 -12.36 5.87 -9.21
CA SER A 132 -12.05 5.69 -7.78
C SER A 132 -10.75 4.89 -7.54
N ILE A 133 -9.75 5.11 -8.39
CA ILE A 133 -8.43 4.44 -8.33
C ILE A 133 -7.35 5.42 -7.85
N LEU A 134 -7.51 6.73 -8.10
CA LEU A 134 -6.51 7.73 -7.71
C LEU A 134 -6.48 7.95 -6.19
N PHE A 135 -5.26 8.02 -5.64
CA PHE A 135 -5.03 8.49 -4.27
C PHE A 135 -4.99 10.02 -4.27
N LEU A 136 -5.79 10.63 -3.41
CA LEU A 136 -5.75 12.07 -3.17
C LEU A 136 -4.45 12.45 -2.49
N GLU A 137 -4.02 13.70 -2.70
CA GLU A 137 -2.91 14.28 -1.97
C GLU A 137 -3.14 14.15 -0.45
N PRO A 138 -2.08 13.89 0.33
CA PRO A 138 -2.21 13.78 1.78
C PRO A 138 -2.58 15.14 2.39
N ASP A 139 -3.88 15.39 2.55
CA ASP A 139 -4.45 16.62 3.11
C ASP A 139 -4.80 16.48 4.60
N SER A 140 -4.98 15.24 5.06
CA SER A 140 -5.38 14.99 6.44
C SER A 140 -4.24 15.28 7.42
N SER A 141 -4.59 15.89 8.56
CA SER A 141 -3.64 16.16 9.65
C SER A 141 -2.89 14.92 10.12
N VAL A 142 -3.49 13.74 10.01
CA VAL A 142 -2.86 12.46 10.38
C VAL A 142 -1.72 12.09 9.42
N MET A 143 -1.84 12.43 8.14
CA MET A 143 -0.81 12.16 7.12
C MET A 143 0.29 13.25 7.11
N LEU A 144 -0.04 14.47 7.56
CA LEU A 144 0.91 15.58 7.65
C LEU A 144 1.77 15.53 8.92
N CYS A 145 1.25 14.93 10.00
CA CYS A 145 1.97 14.79 11.27
C CYS A 145 2.74 13.46 11.41
N SER A 146 2.64 12.56 10.42
CA SER A 146 3.32 11.27 10.38
C SER A 146 4.67 11.33 9.69
#